data_AF-A0A8C5Y7B7-F1
#
_entry.id   AF-A0A8C5Y7B7-F1
#
_cell.length_a   1.000
_cell.length_b   1.000
_cell.length_c   1.000
_cell.angle_alpha   90.00
_cell.angle_beta   90.00
_cell.angle_gamma   90.00
#
_symmetry.space_group_name_H-M   'P 1'
#
loop_
_entity.id
_entity.type
_entity.pdbx_description
1 polymer ?
#
loop_
_entity_poly.entity_id
_entity_poly.type
_entity_poly.pdbx_seq_one_letter_code
_entity_poly.pdbx_strand_id
1 'polypeptide(L)'
;MAAPRGGFQPRERSGGEQEQDWDAAAPKRPRLGAGSKIGGRRLIVVLEGASLETVKVGKTYELLNCDKHKSMLLKNGRDPGEVRPDIAHQSLLMLMDSPLNRAGLLQVYIHTQKNVLIEVNPQTRIPRTFDRFCGLMVQLLHKLSVRAADGPQKLLKVIKNPVSDHFPVGCMKIGTSFSIPVISDVRELVPSSDPVVFVVGAFAHGKVTVEYTEKMVSISNYPLSAALTCAKLTTAFEEVWGVL
;
A
#
# COMPACT_ATOMS: atom_id res chain seq x y z
N MET A 1 -24.96 -63.62 40.07
CA MET A 1 -26.07 -63.12 39.24
C MET A 1 -25.56 -61.92 38.46
N ALA A 2 -25.66 -61.97 37.14
CA ALA A 2 -25.00 -61.08 36.19
C ALA A 2 -25.76 -59.75 35.98
N ALA A 3 -25.01 -58.65 35.85
CA ALA A 3 -25.55 -57.34 35.49
C ALA A 3 -25.83 -57.25 33.97
N PRO A 4 -26.90 -56.54 33.53
CA PRO A 4 -27.25 -56.46 32.12
C PRO A 4 -26.31 -55.51 31.36
N ARG A 5 -25.93 -55.95 30.15
CA ARG A 5 -25.10 -55.23 29.19
C ARG A 5 -25.92 -54.12 28.52
N GLY A 6 -25.69 -52.87 28.91
CA GLY A 6 -26.14 -51.69 28.15
C GLY A 6 -25.09 -51.32 27.10
N GLY A 7 -25.27 -51.76 25.86
CA GLY A 7 -24.42 -51.39 24.74
C GLY A 7 -24.63 -49.92 24.37
N PHE A 8 -23.57 -49.11 24.47
CA PHE A 8 -23.53 -47.75 23.96
C PHE A 8 -23.39 -47.82 22.44
N GLN A 9 -24.47 -47.51 21.70
CA GLN A 9 -24.40 -47.31 20.25
C GLN A 9 -23.90 -45.88 19.97
N PRO A 10 -22.79 -45.69 19.24
CA PRO A 10 -22.42 -44.35 18.78
C PRO A 10 -23.45 -43.87 17.76
N ARG A 11 -24.04 -42.70 17.99
CA ARG A 11 -24.82 -41.98 16.97
C ARG A 11 -23.92 -41.72 15.77
N GLU A 12 -24.30 -42.25 14.60
CA GLU A 12 -23.73 -41.85 13.33
C GLU A 12 -23.88 -40.33 13.17
N ARG A 13 -22.75 -39.61 13.05
CA ARG A 13 -22.75 -38.21 12.61
C ARG A 13 -23.02 -38.21 11.10
N SER A 14 -24.30 -38.24 10.73
CA SER A 14 -24.73 -37.76 9.43
C SER A 14 -24.61 -36.25 9.41
N GLY A 15 -23.60 -35.75 8.72
CA GLY A 15 -23.39 -34.31 8.53
C GLY A 15 -21.95 -34.05 8.13
N GLY A 16 -21.66 -34.20 6.84
CA GLY A 16 -20.42 -33.70 6.27
C GLY A 16 -20.38 -32.20 6.47
N GLU A 17 -19.61 -31.75 7.46
CA GLU A 17 -19.15 -30.38 7.52
C GLU A 17 -18.23 -30.18 6.31
N GLN A 18 -18.75 -29.49 5.30
CA GLN A 18 -17.89 -28.92 4.26
C GLN A 18 -16.94 -27.97 4.99
N GLU A 19 -15.68 -28.36 5.13
CA GLU A 19 -14.58 -27.43 5.40
C GLU A 19 -14.65 -26.36 4.30
N GLN A 20 -15.25 -25.22 4.63
CA GLN A 20 -15.23 -24.05 3.77
C GLN A 20 -13.77 -23.58 3.72
N ASP A 21 -13.11 -23.96 2.64
CA ASP A 21 -11.81 -23.43 2.26
C ASP A 21 -11.97 -21.94 1.94
N TRP A 22 -11.70 -21.09 2.94
CA TRP A 22 -11.77 -19.63 2.84
C TRP A 22 -10.76 -19.06 1.82
N ASP A 23 -9.82 -19.86 1.32
CA ASP A 23 -8.81 -19.47 0.33
C ASP A 23 -9.24 -19.70 -1.14
N ALA A 24 -10.36 -20.41 -1.39
CA ALA A 24 -10.64 -20.96 -2.72
C ALA A 24 -11.25 -20.00 -3.77
N ALA A 25 -11.61 -18.77 -3.45
CA ALA A 25 -12.04 -17.81 -4.46
C ALA A 25 -11.81 -16.36 -4.07
N ALA A 26 -10.66 -15.80 -4.46
CA ALA A 26 -10.55 -14.34 -4.55
C ALA A 26 -11.66 -13.83 -5.49
N PRO A 27 -12.55 -12.91 -5.04
CA PRO A 27 -13.59 -12.38 -5.91
C PRO A 27 -12.94 -11.83 -7.19
N LYS A 28 -13.54 -12.13 -8.35
CA LYS A 28 -13.04 -11.65 -9.65
C LYS A 28 -12.99 -10.13 -9.61
N ARG A 29 -11.79 -9.59 -9.36
CA ARG A 29 -11.58 -8.14 -9.22
C ARG A 29 -11.97 -7.46 -10.53
N PRO A 30 -12.76 -6.37 -10.49
CA PRO A 30 -13.06 -5.59 -11.68
C PRO A 30 -11.75 -5.19 -12.37
N ARG A 31 -11.66 -5.38 -13.68
CA ARG A 31 -10.53 -4.83 -14.44
C ARG A 31 -10.62 -3.31 -14.36
N LEU A 32 -9.56 -2.68 -13.86
CA LEU A 32 -9.41 -1.22 -13.92
C LEU A 32 -9.29 -0.81 -15.39
N GLY A 33 -10.40 -0.35 -15.98
CA GLY A 33 -10.49 0.03 -17.39
C GLY A 33 -11.83 0.68 -17.71
N ALA A 34 -11.83 1.54 -18.73
CA ALA A 34 -13.02 2.24 -19.21
C ALA A 34 -14.10 1.23 -19.63
N GLY A 35 -15.24 1.22 -18.93
CA GLY A 35 -16.37 0.35 -19.24
C GLY A 35 -17.08 -0.29 -18.03
N SER A 36 -16.61 -0.08 -16.80
CA SER A 36 -17.36 -0.50 -15.60
C SER A 36 -18.53 0.44 -15.33
N LYS A 37 -19.70 -0.11 -14.97
CA LYS A 37 -20.93 0.64 -14.62
C LYS A 37 -20.78 1.49 -13.35
N ILE A 38 -19.69 1.28 -12.60
CA ILE A 38 -19.24 2.15 -11.52
C ILE A 38 -18.37 3.18 -12.22
N GLY A 39 -18.79 4.45 -12.24
CA GLY A 39 -17.95 5.57 -12.71
C GLY A 39 -16.53 5.42 -12.17
N GLY A 40 -15.51 5.92 -12.86
CA GLY A 40 -14.09 5.61 -12.65
C GLY A 40 -13.49 5.89 -11.26
N ARG A 41 -14.31 6.04 -10.21
CA ARG A 41 -13.98 6.13 -8.79
C ARG A 41 -12.98 5.07 -8.40
N ARG A 42 -11.88 5.57 -7.84
CA ARG A 42 -10.84 4.83 -7.15
C ARG A 42 -10.02 5.82 -6.37
N LEU A 43 -9.54 5.39 -5.22
CA LEU A 43 -8.54 6.12 -4.47
C LEU A 43 -7.18 5.81 -5.09
N ILE A 44 -6.43 6.85 -5.43
CA ILE A 44 -5.05 6.72 -5.86
C ILE A 44 -4.19 7.29 -4.73
N VAL A 45 -3.31 6.48 -4.14
CA VAL A 45 -2.36 6.96 -3.13
C VAL A 45 -0.97 7.02 -3.73
N VAL A 46 -0.35 8.20 -3.65
CA VAL A 46 1.07 8.38 -3.98
C VAL A 46 1.85 8.51 -2.68
N LEU A 47 2.72 7.54 -2.41
CA LEU A 47 3.73 7.61 -1.35
C LEU A 47 4.91 8.44 -1.86
N GLU A 48 4.96 9.70 -1.47
CA GLU A 48 5.90 10.72 -1.96
C GLU A 48 7.19 10.77 -1.14
N GLY A 49 8.34 10.90 -1.80
CA GLY A 49 9.64 10.99 -1.14
C GLY A 49 10.04 9.75 -0.35
N ALA A 50 9.66 8.55 -0.82
CA ALA A 50 10.02 7.30 -0.16
C ALA A 50 11.54 7.06 -0.16
N SER A 51 12.11 6.72 0.99
CA SER A 51 13.53 6.35 1.13
C SER A 51 13.78 4.91 0.68
N LEU A 52 13.73 4.66 -0.64
CA LEU A 52 14.03 3.37 -1.27
C LEU A 52 15.20 3.51 -2.24
N GLU A 53 16.39 3.08 -1.78
CA GLU A 53 17.64 3.16 -2.52
C GLU A 53 18.48 1.91 -2.24
N THR A 54 19.17 1.38 -3.25
CA THR A 54 20.12 0.28 -3.07
C THR A 54 21.54 0.77 -2.79
N VAL A 55 22.25 0.09 -1.90
CA VAL A 55 23.67 0.29 -1.62
C VAL A 55 24.44 -1.02 -1.83
N LYS A 56 25.69 -0.92 -2.26
CA LYS A 56 26.59 -2.07 -2.40
C LYS A 56 27.38 -2.26 -1.12
N VAL A 57 27.25 -3.43 -0.49
CA VAL A 57 28.00 -3.83 0.72
C VAL A 57 28.87 -5.03 0.37
N GLY A 58 30.17 -4.79 0.20
CA GLY A 58 31.09 -5.82 -0.28
C GLY A 58 30.69 -6.35 -1.67
N LYS A 59 30.21 -7.60 -1.73
CA LYS A 59 29.77 -8.26 -2.98
C LYS A 59 28.23 -8.30 -3.15
N THR A 60 27.46 -7.89 -2.14
CA THR A 60 26.00 -7.94 -2.14
C THR A 60 25.38 -6.55 -2.30
N TYR A 61 24.13 -6.51 -2.74
CA TYR A 61 23.32 -5.29 -2.78
C TYR A 61 22.25 -5.37 -1.72
N GLU A 62 22.11 -4.30 -0.95
CA GLU A 62 21.15 -4.18 0.14
C GLU A 62 20.33 -2.91 -0.02
N LEU A 63 19.15 -2.87 0.60
CA LEU A 63 18.38 -1.64 0.68
C LEU A 63 19.00 -0.75 1.76
N LEU A 64 19.29 0.50 1.40
CA LEU A 64 19.88 1.48 2.30
C LEU A 64 18.96 1.70 3.51
N ASN A 65 19.55 1.69 4.71
CA ASN A 65 18.83 1.64 5.98
C ASN A 65 19.67 2.31 7.07
N CYS A 66 19.02 3.11 7.94
CA CYS A 66 19.64 3.78 9.08
C CYS A 66 20.39 2.82 10.03
N ASP A 67 19.85 1.62 10.29
CA ASP A 67 20.38 0.71 11.31
C ASP A 67 21.61 -0.07 10.82
N LYS A 68 21.53 -0.61 9.60
CA LYS A 68 22.60 -1.45 9.02
C LYS A 68 23.73 -0.62 8.40
N HIS A 69 23.42 0.58 7.90
CA HIS A 69 24.32 1.34 7.03
C HIS A 69 24.78 2.68 7.62
N LYS A 70 24.57 2.92 8.93
CA LYS A 70 24.88 4.18 9.63
C LYS A 70 26.27 4.73 9.31
N SER A 71 27.31 3.91 9.44
CA SER A 71 28.70 4.35 9.21
C SER A 71 28.97 4.76 7.77
N MET A 72 28.31 4.14 6.79
CA MET A 72 28.44 4.54 5.38
C MET A 72 27.69 5.84 5.09
N LEU A 73 26.51 6.02 5.71
CA LEU A 73 25.73 7.25 5.57
C LEU A 73 26.52 8.46 6.08
N LEU A 74 27.11 8.34 7.28
CA LEU A 74 27.94 9.40 7.86
C LEU A 74 29.18 9.72 7.02
N LYS A 75 29.86 8.70 6.47
CA LYS A 75 31.00 8.90 5.57
C LYS A 75 30.63 9.65 4.28
N ASN A 76 29.40 9.47 3.81
CA ASN A 76 28.89 10.13 2.62
C ASN A 76 28.16 11.46 2.95
N GLY A 77 28.28 11.96 4.18
CA GLY A 77 27.66 13.22 4.61
C GLY A 77 26.12 13.20 4.63
N ARG A 78 25.51 12.01 4.70
CA ARG A 78 24.06 11.83 4.76
C ARG A 78 23.62 11.56 6.19
N ASP A 79 22.51 12.17 6.59
CA ASP A 79 21.89 11.90 7.89
C ASP A 79 21.26 10.50 7.90
N PRO A 80 21.69 9.60 8.81
CA PRO A 80 21.03 8.32 9.01
C PRO A 80 19.54 8.43 9.35
N GLY A 81 19.11 9.51 10.03
CA GLY A 81 17.73 9.74 10.42
C GLY A 81 16.75 9.81 9.25
N GLU A 82 17.23 10.26 8.07
CA GLU A 82 16.42 10.41 6.86
C GLU A 82 16.20 9.10 6.10
N VAL A 83 17.01 8.08 6.38
CA VAL A 83 17.00 6.81 5.63
C VAL A 83 16.06 5.81 6.30
N ARG A 84 14.77 5.95 6.01
CA ARG A 84 13.67 5.21 6.66
C ARG A 84 12.79 4.44 5.67
N PRO A 85 13.33 3.38 5.01
CA PRO A 85 12.54 2.51 4.13
C PRO A 85 11.36 1.80 4.83
N ASP A 86 11.39 1.67 6.15
CA ASP A 86 10.33 1.08 6.97
C ASP A 86 9.02 1.88 6.92
N ILE A 87 9.08 3.20 6.71
CA ILE A 87 7.90 4.06 6.58
C ILE A 87 7.08 3.65 5.35
N ALA A 88 7.74 3.47 4.21
CA ALA A 88 7.09 3.01 2.99
C ALA A 88 6.57 1.58 3.15
N HIS A 89 7.33 0.70 3.81
CA HIS A 89 6.92 -0.68 4.09
C HIS A 89 5.62 -0.74 4.88
N GLN A 90 5.55 -0.08 6.04
CA GLN A 90 4.36 -0.06 6.89
C GLN A 90 3.16 0.58 6.19
N SER A 91 3.38 1.66 5.45
CA SER A 91 2.32 2.33 4.68
C SER A 91 1.73 1.42 3.60
N LEU A 92 2.59 0.70 2.87
CA LEU A 92 2.14 -0.30 1.90
C LEU A 92 1.39 -1.46 2.56
N LEU A 93 1.78 -1.90 3.77
CA LEU A 93 1.01 -2.92 4.48
C LEU A 93 -0.42 -2.45 4.78
N MET A 94 -0.59 -1.20 5.25
CA MET A 94 -1.92 -0.64 5.52
C MET A 94 -2.75 -0.50 4.24
N LEU A 95 -2.16 0.04 3.18
CA LEU A 95 -2.82 0.23 1.90
C LEU A 95 -3.24 -1.09 1.27
N MET A 96 -2.33 -2.05 1.17
CA MET A 96 -2.57 -3.30 0.43
C MET A 96 -3.48 -4.27 1.18
N ASP A 97 -3.58 -4.15 2.50
CA ASP A 97 -4.50 -4.96 3.32
C ASP A 97 -5.93 -4.44 3.38
N SER A 98 -6.11 -3.15 3.07
CA SER A 98 -7.39 -2.47 3.17
C SER A 98 -8.51 -3.23 2.42
N PRO A 99 -9.72 -3.32 2.99
CA PRO A 99 -10.92 -3.72 2.25
C PRO A 99 -11.04 -2.98 0.90
N LEU A 100 -10.69 -1.70 0.86
CA LEU A 100 -10.68 -0.88 -0.36
C LEU A 100 -9.82 -1.49 -1.49
N ASN A 101 -8.62 -1.98 -1.17
CA ASN A 101 -7.75 -2.66 -2.14
C ASN A 101 -8.35 -4.00 -2.60
N ARG A 102 -8.93 -4.77 -1.67
CA ARG A 102 -9.58 -6.05 -2.00
C ARG A 102 -10.81 -5.85 -2.90
N ALA A 103 -11.53 -4.75 -2.72
CA ALA A 103 -12.63 -4.32 -3.57
C ALA A 103 -12.19 -3.80 -4.95
N GLY A 104 -10.89 -3.63 -5.19
CA GLY A 104 -10.34 -3.13 -6.46
C GLY A 104 -10.50 -1.62 -6.66
N LEU A 105 -10.69 -0.87 -5.57
CA LEU A 105 -10.91 0.59 -5.59
C LEU A 105 -9.67 1.38 -5.16
N LEU A 106 -8.52 0.73 -5.00
CA LEU A 106 -7.24 1.35 -4.65
C LEU A 106 -6.20 1.17 -5.75
N GLN A 107 -5.48 2.23 -6.07
CA GLN A 107 -4.24 2.19 -6.85
C GLN A 107 -3.13 2.86 -6.03
N VAL A 108 -1.94 2.26 -6.00
CA VAL A 108 -0.81 2.79 -5.24
C VAL A 108 0.37 3.06 -6.16
N TYR A 109 0.99 4.22 -5.96
CA TYR A 109 2.28 4.59 -6.54
C TYR A 109 3.26 4.93 -5.43
N ILE A 110 4.55 4.68 -5.68
CA ILE A 110 5.63 5.09 -4.79
C ILE A 110 6.57 5.96 -5.61
N HIS A 111 6.79 7.19 -5.16
CA HIS A 111 7.78 8.08 -5.72
C HIS A 111 8.93 8.21 -4.73
N THR A 112 10.13 7.78 -5.13
CA THR A 112 11.28 7.75 -4.23
C THR A 112 12.01 9.09 -4.19
N GLN A 113 12.82 9.32 -3.15
CA GLN A 113 13.72 10.49 -3.07
C GLN A 113 14.72 10.57 -4.24
N LYS A 114 14.98 9.44 -4.91
CA LYS A 114 15.85 9.35 -6.10
C LYS A 114 15.07 9.46 -7.42
N ASN A 115 13.87 10.03 -7.39
CA ASN A 115 13.04 10.25 -8.57
C ASN A 115 12.71 8.95 -9.33
N VAL A 116 12.57 7.84 -8.62
CA VAL A 116 12.10 6.56 -9.19
C VAL A 116 10.62 6.44 -8.91
N LEU A 117 9.82 6.27 -9.96
CA LEU A 117 8.38 6.05 -9.84
C LEU A 117 8.06 4.56 -9.99
N ILE A 118 7.35 4.02 -9.01
CA ILE A 118 6.97 2.61 -8.93
C ILE A 118 5.45 2.52 -8.92
N GLU A 119 4.91 1.73 -9.84
CA GLU A 119 3.53 1.29 -9.85
C GLU A 119 3.40 -0.03 -9.07
N VAL A 120 2.45 -0.07 -8.13
CA VAL A 120 2.12 -1.26 -7.35
C VAL A 120 0.83 -1.86 -7.86
N ASN A 121 0.90 -3.11 -8.33
CA ASN A 121 -0.29 -3.84 -8.74
C ASN A 121 -1.15 -4.17 -7.49
N PRO A 122 -2.49 -3.97 -7.53
CA PRO A 122 -3.39 -4.30 -6.42
C PRO A 122 -3.30 -5.74 -5.90
N GLN A 123 -2.83 -6.69 -6.72
CA GLN A 123 -2.64 -8.09 -6.34
C GLN A 123 -1.31 -8.37 -5.62
N THR A 124 -0.44 -7.37 -5.50
CA THR A 124 0.86 -7.53 -4.85
C THR A 124 0.69 -7.82 -3.37
N ARG A 125 1.15 -8.99 -2.92
CA ARG A 125 1.26 -9.29 -1.50
C ARG A 125 2.59 -8.78 -0.95
N ILE A 126 2.55 -7.66 -0.24
CA ILE A 126 3.74 -7.07 0.38
C ILE A 126 4.27 -7.99 1.49
N PRO A 127 5.57 -8.34 1.51
CA PRO A 127 6.14 -9.15 2.57
C PRO A 127 5.95 -8.51 3.94
N ARG A 128 5.48 -9.27 4.94
CA ARG A 128 5.24 -8.76 6.31
C ARG A 128 6.52 -8.51 7.09
N THR A 129 7.55 -9.31 6.83
CA THR A 129 8.84 -9.13 7.47
C THR A 129 9.66 -8.12 6.67
N PHE A 130 10.23 -7.16 7.39
CA PHE A 130 10.92 -6.03 6.79
C PHE A 130 12.14 -6.46 5.94
N ASP A 131 12.94 -7.44 6.39
CA ASP A 131 14.08 -7.94 5.59
C ASP A 131 13.66 -8.53 4.23
N ARG A 132 12.51 -9.21 4.15
CA ARG A 132 11.99 -9.71 2.87
C ARG A 132 11.50 -8.59 1.97
N PHE A 133 10.90 -7.55 2.56
CA PHE A 133 10.54 -6.34 1.81
C PHE A 133 11.80 -5.66 1.24
N CYS A 134 12.86 -5.54 2.02
CA CYS A 134 14.14 -5.00 1.55
C CYS A 134 14.68 -5.78 0.34
N GLY A 135 14.73 -7.11 0.43
CA GLY A 135 15.15 -7.95 -0.70
C GLY A 135 14.28 -7.77 -1.96
N LEU A 136 12.96 -7.65 -1.78
CA LEU A 136 12.01 -7.39 -2.87
C LEU A 136 12.27 -6.02 -3.53
N MET A 137 12.53 -4.98 -2.75
CA MET A 137 12.83 -3.63 -3.28
C MET A 137 14.17 -3.59 -4.00
N VAL A 138 15.21 -4.26 -3.48
CA VAL A 138 16.49 -4.41 -4.19
C VAL A 138 16.29 -5.08 -5.55
N GLN A 139 15.53 -6.19 -5.58
CA GLN A 139 15.20 -6.88 -6.83
C GLN A 139 14.45 -5.96 -7.80
N LEU A 140 13.45 -5.23 -7.32
CA LEU A 140 12.67 -4.30 -8.12
C LEU A 140 13.55 -3.20 -8.74
N LEU A 141 14.40 -2.56 -7.94
CA LEU A 141 15.25 -1.46 -8.40
C LEU A 141 16.31 -1.93 -9.41
N HIS A 142 16.78 -3.17 -9.30
CA HIS A 142 17.74 -3.75 -10.25
C HIS A 142 17.09 -4.25 -11.55
N LYS A 143 15.93 -4.92 -11.45
CA LYS A 143 15.25 -5.54 -12.60
C LYS A 143 14.17 -4.67 -13.24
N LEU A 144 13.90 -3.50 -12.65
CA LEU A 144 12.83 -2.55 -13.01
C LEU A 144 11.41 -3.12 -12.95
N SER A 145 11.25 -4.41 -12.62
CA SER A 145 9.95 -5.05 -12.39
C SER A 145 10.10 -6.35 -11.60
N VAL A 146 9.04 -6.73 -10.89
CA VAL A 146 8.89 -8.02 -10.22
C VAL A 146 7.64 -8.70 -10.74
N ARG A 147 7.75 -9.97 -11.14
CA ARG A 147 6.62 -10.77 -11.64
C ARG A 147 6.08 -11.70 -10.55
N ALA A 148 4.83 -12.11 -10.72
CA ALA A 148 4.26 -13.18 -9.92
C ALA A 148 5.03 -14.49 -10.15
N ALA A 149 5.10 -15.35 -9.14
CA ALA A 149 5.80 -16.63 -9.25
C ALA A 149 5.04 -17.63 -10.15
N ASP A 150 3.72 -17.48 -10.19
CA ASP A 150 2.73 -18.33 -10.85
C ASP A 150 2.25 -17.75 -12.20
N GLY A 151 2.81 -16.63 -12.66
CA GLY A 151 2.34 -16.03 -13.91
C GLY A 151 3.20 -14.90 -14.48
N PRO A 152 2.92 -14.48 -15.72
CA PRO A 152 3.70 -13.44 -16.41
C PRO A 152 3.41 -12.02 -15.87
N GLN A 153 2.42 -11.87 -15.00
CA GLN A 153 1.95 -10.57 -14.51
C GLN A 153 3.04 -9.85 -13.71
N LYS A 154 3.23 -8.56 -14.01
CA LYS A 154 4.11 -7.69 -13.23
C LYS A 154 3.34 -7.17 -12.00
N LEU A 155 3.84 -7.48 -10.82
CA LEU A 155 3.29 -7.05 -9.54
C LEU A 155 3.84 -5.68 -9.14
N LEU A 156 5.14 -5.47 -9.34
CA LEU A 156 5.78 -4.18 -9.12
C LEU A 156 6.50 -3.78 -10.41
N LYS A 157 6.44 -2.51 -10.77
CA LYS A 157 7.05 -2.02 -12.00
C LYS A 157 7.53 -0.59 -11.82
N VAL A 158 8.78 -0.33 -12.22
CA VAL A 158 9.29 1.03 -12.40
C VAL A 158 8.69 1.60 -13.68
N ILE A 159 8.07 2.77 -13.58
CA ILE A 159 7.42 3.48 -14.68
C ILE A 159 8.04 4.86 -14.87
N LYS A 160 7.71 5.53 -15.99
CA LYS A 160 8.28 6.84 -16.32
C LYS A 160 7.61 7.94 -15.51
N ASN A 161 8.39 8.92 -15.07
CA ASN A 161 7.88 10.19 -14.56
C ASN A 161 7.32 11.07 -15.69
N PRO A 162 6.46 12.06 -15.35
CA PRO A 162 5.88 12.33 -14.02
C PRO A 162 4.74 11.38 -13.64
N VAL A 163 4.43 11.27 -12.35
CA VAL A 163 3.32 10.43 -11.86
C VAL A 163 1.96 10.90 -12.37
N SER A 164 1.82 12.20 -12.66
CA SER A 164 0.60 12.81 -13.19
C SER A 164 0.13 12.23 -14.51
N ASP A 165 1.05 11.73 -15.35
CA ASP A 165 0.74 11.14 -16.65
C ASP A 165 -0.02 9.80 -16.53
N HIS A 166 0.02 9.18 -15.34
CA HIS A 166 -0.63 7.90 -15.06
C HIS A 166 -1.96 8.06 -14.31
N PHE A 167 -2.40 9.30 -14.06
CA PHE A 167 -3.68 9.57 -13.44
C PHE A 167 -4.83 9.56 -14.47
N PRO A 168 -6.03 9.14 -14.06
CA PRO A 168 -7.20 9.25 -14.91
C PRO A 168 -7.62 10.72 -15.09
N VAL A 169 -8.33 11.00 -16.18
CA VAL A 169 -8.88 12.34 -16.47
C VAL A 169 -9.92 12.72 -15.40
N GLY A 170 -10.03 14.02 -15.08
CA GLY A 170 -11.00 14.53 -14.11
C GLY A 170 -10.67 14.20 -12.65
N CYS A 171 -9.46 13.72 -12.38
CA CYS A 171 -9.05 13.32 -11.03
C CYS A 171 -8.60 14.52 -10.20
N MET A 172 -9.22 14.78 -9.05
CA MET A 172 -8.73 15.79 -8.08
C MET A 172 -7.46 15.27 -7.39
N LYS A 173 -6.47 16.15 -7.16
CA LYS A 173 -5.20 15.77 -6.50
C LYS A 173 -5.03 16.56 -5.22
N ILE A 174 -4.98 15.85 -4.10
CA ILE A 174 -4.95 16.40 -2.75
C ILE A 174 -3.65 15.99 -2.07
N GLY A 175 -2.86 16.95 -1.62
CA GLY A 175 -1.71 16.66 -0.77
C GLY A 175 -2.08 16.68 0.71
N THR A 176 -1.42 15.84 1.51
CA THR A 176 -1.62 15.81 2.96
C THR A 176 -0.48 16.51 3.67
N SER A 177 -0.80 17.36 4.65
CA SER A 177 0.19 17.99 5.52
C SER A 177 -0.41 18.37 6.86
N PHE A 178 0.30 18.02 7.92
CA PHE A 178 -0.01 18.46 9.29
C PHE A 178 0.05 19.99 9.44
N SER A 179 0.85 20.69 8.63
CA SER A 179 1.02 22.16 8.72
C SER A 179 -0.20 22.97 8.28
N ILE A 180 -1.25 22.33 7.78
CA ILE A 180 -2.48 23.03 7.37
C ILE A 180 -3.34 23.29 8.62
N PRO A 181 -3.71 24.56 8.89
CA PRO A 181 -4.35 24.95 10.15
C PRO A 181 -5.79 24.43 10.28
N VAL A 182 -6.48 24.25 9.15
CA VAL A 182 -7.86 23.75 9.12
C VAL A 182 -7.83 22.25 8.88
N ILE A 183 -8.47 21.50 9.78
CA ILE A 183 -8.68 20.06 9.63
C ILE A 183 -9.86 19.82 8.69
N SER A 184 -9.69 18.90 7.76
CA SER A 184 -10.76 18.39 6.91
C SER A 184 -11.22 17.02 7.40
N ASP A 185 -12.53 16.78 7.44
CA ASP A 185 -13.05 15.41 7.50
C ASP A 185 -12.77 14.73 6.16
N VAL A 186 -12.08 13.60 6.20
CA VAL A 186 -11.72 12.87 4.97
C VAL A 186 -12.97 12.43 4.21
N ARG A 187 -14.06 12.12 4.90
CA ARG A 187 -15.32 11.66 4.28
C ARG A 187 -15.94 12.72 3.37
N GLU A 188 -15.80 14.00 3.71
CA GLU A 188 -16.25 15.13 2.89
C GLU A 188 -15.38 15.34 1.64
N LEU A 189 -14.17 14.79 1.64
CA LEU A 189 -13.24 14.85 0.50
C LEU A 189 -13.43 13.67 -0.47
N VAL A 190 -14.27 12.67 -0.13
CA VAL A 190 -14.49 11.49 -0.97
C VAL A 190 -15.53 11.83 -2.06
N PRO A 191 -15.15 11.82 -3.35
CA PRO A 191 -16.11 12.01 -4.43
C PRO A 191 -17.04 10.79 -4.56
N SER A 192 -18.26 11.01 -5.02
CA SER A 192 -19.24 9.92 -5.20
C SER A 192 -18.88 8.98 -6.35
N SER A 193 -18.36 9.53 -7.46
CA SER A 193 -18.15 8.80 -8.73
C SER A 193 -16.77 9.00 -9.38
N ASP A 194 -16.00 9.99 -8.93
CA ASP A 194 -14.75 10.38 -9.58
C ASP A 194 -13.53 9.74 -8.92
N PRO A 195 -12.44 9.52 -9.65
CA PRO A 195 -11.17 9.16 -9.05
C PRO A 195 -10.56 10.35 -8.29
N VAL A 196 -9.83 10.07 -7.22
CA VAL A 196 -9.12 11.09 -6.44
C VAL A 196 -7.74 10.61 -6.04
N VAL A 197 -6.76 11.49 -6.15
CA VAL A 197 -5.37 11.25 -5.73
C VAL A 197 -5.14 11.87 -4.36
N PHE A 198 -4.62 11.09 -3.43
CA PHE A 198 -4.05 11.56 -2.17
C PHE A 198 -2.53 11.36 -2.17
N VAL A 199 -1.79 12.42 -1.89
CA VAL A 199 -0.33 12.39 -1.76
C VAL A 199 0.05 12.36 -0.29
N VAL A 200 0.75 11.31 0.11
CA VAL A 200 1.20 11.06 1.49
C VAL A 200 2.72 11.00 1.52
N GLY A 201 3.34 11.79 2.39
CA GLY A 201 4.79 11.78 2.57
C GLY A 201 5.28 10.48 3.19
N ALA A 202 6.22 9.80 2.54
CA ALA A 202 6.86 8.56 2.97
C ALA A 202 8.35 8.75 3.33
N PHE A 203 8.68 9.93 3.86
CA PHE A 203 10.00 10.33 4.34
C PHE A 203 10.02 10.43 5.88
N ALA A 204 11.22 10.47 6.48
CA ALA A 204 11.37 10.61 7.93
C ALA A 204 10.95 12.00 8.41
N HIS A 205 11.47 13.04 7.77
CA HIS A 205 11.13 14.43 8.01
C HIS A 205 10.94 15.17 6.70
N GLY A 206 10.03 16.15 6.69
CA GLY A 206 9.77 16.96 5.50
C GLY A 206 8.29 17.33 5.34
N LYS A 207 7.97 17.84 4.15
CA LYS A 207 6.62 18.24 3.76
C LYS A 207 6.38 17.81 2.31
N VAL A 208 5.17 17.32 2.05
CA VAL A 208 4.72 17.04 0.68
C VAL A 208 4.67 18.37 -0.08
N THR A 209 5.54 18.49 -1.09
CA THR A 209 5.63 19.66 -1.97
C THR A 209 5.73 19.13 -3.40
N VAL A 210 4.59 19.03 -4.08
CA VAL A 210 4.51 18.53 -5.46
C VAL A 210 3.65 19.47 -6.30
N GLU A 211 4.01 19.66 -7.56
CA GLU A 211 3.36 20.65 -8.43
C GLU A 211 1.95 20.25 -8.87
N TYR A 212 1.63 18.96 -8.86
CA TYR A 212 0.37 18.43 -9.39
C TYR A 212 -0.78 18.44 -8.37
N THR A 213 -0.56 18.81 -7.10
CA THR A 213 -1.63 18.92 -6.10
C THR A 213 -2.37 20.23 -6.23
N GLU A 214 -3.70 20.16 -6.26
CA GLU A 214 -4.58 21.32 -6.38
C GLU A 214 -4.87 21.97 -5.02
N LYS A 215 -4.80 21.19 -3.93
CA LYS A 215 -4.95 21.67 -2.56
C LYS A 215 -4.18 20.81 -1.56
N MET A 216 -3.92 21.38 -0.39
CA MET A 216 -3.33 20.70 0.76
C MET A 216 -4.35 20.62 1.90
N VAL A 217 -4.42 19.48 2.58
CA VAL A 217 -5.32 19.27 3.72
C VAL A 217 -4.59 18.71 4.93
N SER A 218 -5.05 19.07 6.12
CA SER A 218 -4.75 18.34 7.35
C SER A 218 -5.93 17.44 7.69
N ILE A 219 -5.66 16.21 8.13
CA ILE A 219 -6.70 15.24 8.52
C ILE A 219 -6.70 14.97 10.03
N SER A 220 -5.86 15.68 10.79
CA SER A 220 -5.76 15.54 12.25
C SER A 220 -5.07 16.75 12.90
N ASN A 221 -5.45 17.04 14.14
CA ASN A 221 -4.74 17.97 15.02
C ASN A 221 -3.38 17.43 15.52
N TYR A 222 -3.08 16.16 15.26
CA TYR A 222 -1.84 15.52 15.68
C TYR A 222 -0.99 15.16 14.46
N PRO A 223 0.34 15.25 14.57
CA PRO A 223 1.22 14.72 13.53
C PRO A 223 1.03 13.20 13.48
N LEU A 224 0.71 12.68 12.30
CA LEU A 224 0.46 11.26 12.07
C LEU A 224 1.63 10.60 11.35
N SER A 225 1.83 9.31 11.60
CA SER A 225 2.69 8.51 10.72
C SER A 225 2.05 8.37 9.33
N ALA A 226 2.88 8.15 8.32
CA ALA A 226 2.41 7.89 6.95
C ALA A 226 1.46 6.69 6.89
N ALA A 227 1.78 5.62 7.64
CA ALA A 227 0.98 4.40 7.69
C ALA A 227 -0.41 4.66 8.31
N LEU A 228 -0.48 5.40 9.41
CA LEU A 228 -1.75 5.75 10.04
C LEU A 228 -2.58 6.69 9.16
N THR A 229 -1.92 7.62 8.45
CA THR A 229 -2.57 8.47 7.44
C THR A 229 -3.20 7.62 6.34
N CYS A 230 -2.45 6.64 5.81
CA CYS A 230 -2.96 5.70 4.80
C CYS A 230 -4.19 4.93 5.30
N ALA A 231 -4.14 4.40 6.54
CA ALA A 231 -5.26 3.68 7.14
C ALA A 231 -6.50 4.57 7.29
N LYS A 232 -6.34 5.81 7.80
CA LYS A 232 -7.46 6.77 7.92
C LYS A 232 -8.08 7.11 6.57
N LEU A 233 -7.25 7.29 5.54
CA LEU A 233 -7.74 7.52 4.18
C LEU A 233 -8.54 6.31 3.69
N THR A 234 -7.97 5.10 3.71
CA THR A 234 -8.69 3.92 3.21
C THR A 234 -10.00 3.69 3.96
N THR A 235 -10.02 3.83 5.29
CA THR A 235 -11.23 3.65 6.11
C THR A 235 -12.32 4.68 5.79
N ALA A 236 -11.98 5.96 5.61
CA ALA A 236 -12.98 6.96 5.25
C ALA A 236 -13.58 6.70 3.86
N PHE A 237 -12.76 6.25 2.90
CA PHE A 237 -13.22 5.87 1.57
C PHE A 237 -14.09 4.61 1.59
N GLU A 238 -13.75 3.63 2.43
CA GLU A 238 -14.55 2.42 2.67
C GLU A 238 -15.95 2.78 3.18
N GLU A 239 -16.04 3.66 4.19
CA GLU A 239 -17.31 4.12 4.75
C GLU A 239 -18.19 4.83 3.71
N VAL A 240 -17.63 5.77 2.96
CA VAL A 240 -18.41 6.55 1.97
C VAL A 240 -18.79 5.72 0.74
N TRP A 241 -17.94 4.80 0.28
CA TRP A 241 -18.23 3.97 -0.88
C TRP A 241 -18.96 2.67 -0.57
N GLY A 242 -19.24 2.38 0.70
CA GLY A 242 -19.99 1.21 1.14
C GLY A 242 -19.20 -0.09 1.02
N VAL A 243 -17.88 -0.05 1.28
CA VAL A 243 -17.03 -1.24 1.33
C VAL A 243 -16.92 -1.67 2.80
N LEU A 244 -17.55 -2.80 3.16
CA LEU A 244 -17.63 -3.33 4.53
C LEU A 244 -16.92 -4.67 4.64
#